data_AF-A0A6A8LQ67-F1
#
_entry.id   AF-A0A6A8LQ67-F1
#
_cell.length_a   1.000
_cell.length_b   1.000
_cell.length_c   1.000
_cell.angle_alpha   90.00
_cell.angle_beta   90.00
_cell.angle_gamma   90.00
#
_symmetry.space_group_name_H-M   'P 1'
#
loop_
_entity.id
_entity.type
_entity.pdbx_description
1 polymer ?
#
loop_
_entity_poly.entity_id
_entity_poly.type
_entity_poly.pdbx_seq_one_letter_code
_entity_poly.pdbx_strand_id
1 'polypeptide(L)' 'MAKVLVVDDEQAITTLLKYNLEKAGYEVKTVNNGNDALDEGLT' A
#
# COMPACT_ATOMS: atom_id res chain seq x y z
N MET A 1 -4.67 15.19 -1.67
CA MET A 1 -3.66 14.16 -1.98
C MET A 1 -4.40 12.86 -2.25
N ALA A 2 -4.02 12.11 -3.27
CA ALA A 2 -4.62 10.81 -3.54
C ALA A 2 -4.03 9.76 -2.59
N LYS A 3 -4.90 8.89 -2.05
CA LYS A 3 -4.53 7.77 -1.17
C LYS A 3 -4.39 6.49 -2.00
N VAL A 4 -3.36 5.70 -1.71
CA VAL A 4 -3.07 4.42 -2.39
C VAL A 4 -2.87 3.32 -1.36
N LEU A 5 -3.58 2.21 -1.53
CA LEU A 5 -3.36 0.97 -0.78
C LEU A 5 -2.66 -0.04 -1.69
N VAL A 6 -1.46 -0.46 -1.31
CA VAL A 6 -0.68 -1.47 -2.01
C VAL A 6 -0.84 -2.80 -1.29
N VAL A 7 -1.20 -3.85 -2.03
CA VAL A 7 -1.48 -5.19 -1.51
C VAL A 7 -0.60 -6.18 -2.26
N ASP A 8 0.33 -6.81 -1.56
CA ASP A 8 1.24 -7.82 -2.14
C ASP A 8 1.82 -8.70 -1.01
N ASP A 9 1.86 -10.02 -1.19
CA ASP A 9 2.33 -10.98 -0.19
C ASP A 9 3.84 -10.89 0.05
N GLU A 10 4.59 -10.25 -0.85
CA GLU A 10 6.02 -10.01 -0.69
C GLU A 10 6.30 -8.62 -0.05
N GLN A 11 6.86 -8.63 1.16
CA GLN A 11 7.20 -7.40 1.90
C GLN A 11 8.21 -6.50 1.13
N ALA A 12 9.14 -7.10 0.39
CA ALA A 12 10.12 -6.34 -0.39
C ALA A 12 9.44 -5.50 -1.49
N ILE A 13 8.42 -6.05 -2.15
CA ILE A 13 7.67 -5.39 -3.22
C ILE A 13 6.85 -4.22 -2.65
N THR A 14 6.08 -4.46 -1.59
CA THR A 14 5.29 -3.40 -0.93
C THR A 14 6.17 -2.24 -0.45
N THR A 15 7.36 -2.53 0.08
CA THR A 15 8.35 -1.51 0.53
C THR A 15 8.86 -0.66 -0.63
N LEU A 16 9.25 -1.30 -1.75
CA LEU A 16 9.72 -0.61 -2.95
C LEU A 16 8.64 0.32 -3.54
N LEU A 17 7.40 -0.19 -3.63
CA LEU A 17 6.27 0.59 -4.17
C LEU A 17 5.91 1.76 -3.27
N LYS A 18 5.85 1.55 -1.95
CA LYS A 18 5.59 2.61 -0.97
C LYS A 18 6.58 3.75 -1.11
N TYR A 19 7.88 3.45 -1.12
CA TYR A 19 8.93 4.46 -1.28
C TYR A 19 8.75 5.30 -2.55
N ASN A 20 8.51 4.66 -3.69
CA ASN A 20 8.38 5.34 -4.98
C ASN A 20 7.10 6.21 -5.05
N LEU A 21 5.98 5.71 -4.53
CA LEU A 21 4.72 6.43 -4.54
C LEU A 21 4.70 7.59 -3.53
N GLU A 22 5.27 7.42 -2.33
CA GLU A 22 5.44 8.52 -1.38
C GLU A 22 6.33 9.62 -1.96
N LYS A 23 7.42 9.25 -2.65
CA LYS A 23 8.28 10.21 -3.36
C LYS A 23 7.55 10.94 -4.50
N ALA A 24 6.55 10.31 -5.10
CA ALA A 24 5.68 10.90 -6.11
C ALA A 24 4.52 11.75 -5.51
N GLY A 25 4.43 11.86 -4.18
CA GLY A 25 3.47 12.71 -3.48
C GLY A 25 2.13 12.05 -3.11
N TYR A 26 2.06 10.72 -3.16
CA TYR A 26 0.89 9.97 -2.71
C TYR A 26 0.97 9.66 -1.21
N GLU A 27 -0.19 9.53 -0.56
CA GLU A 27 -0.29 8.94 0.77
C GLU A 27 -0.48 7.43 0.60
N VAL A 28 0.49 6.63 1.08
CA VAL A 28 0.54 5.20 0.76
C VAL A 28 0.48 4.33 2.01
N LYS A 29 -0.43 3.36 1.98
CA LYS A 29 -0.50 2.26 2.95
C LYS A 29 -0.18 0.94 2.25
N THR A 30 0.40 0.01 2.98
CA THR A 30 0.78 -1.32 2.49
C THR A 30 0.22 -2.39 3.39
N VAL A 31 -0.25 -3.48 2.82
CA VAL A 31 -0.68 -4.70 3.52
C VAL A 31 -0.18 -5.93 2.76
N ASN A 32 -0.06 -7.07 3.45
CA ASN A 32 0.58 -8.27 2.91
C ASN A 32 -0.36 -9.45 2.69
N ASN A 33 -1.67 -9.25 2.82
CA ASN A 33 -2.66 -10.27 2.53
C ASN A 33 -4.02 -9.63 2.17
N GLY A 34 -4.92 -10.46 1.65
CA GLY A 34 -6.24 -10.02 1.22
C GLY A 34 -7.20 -9.62 2.35
N ASN A 35 -7.10 -10.23 3.53
CA ASN A 35 -7.98 -9.88 4.65
C ASN A 35 -7.67 -8.47 5.15
N ASP A 36 -6.39 -8.17 5.37
CA ASP A 36 -5.93 -6.83 5.74
C ASP A 36 -6.31 -5.80 4.66
N ALA A 37 -6.27 -6.17 3.38
CA ALA A 37 -6.68 -5.29 2.29
C ALA A 37 -8.17 -4.95 2.30
N LEU A 38 -9.01 -5.93 2.65
CA LEU A 38 -10.45 -5.69 2.83
C LEU A 38 -10.70 -4.78 4.03
N ASP A 39 -10.05 -5.04 5.15
CA ASP A 39 -10.19 -4.24 6.37
C ASP A 39 -9.75 -2.78 6.16
N GLU A 40 -8.65 -2.57 5.42
CA GLU A 40 -8.08 -1.25 5.16
C GLU A 40 -8.72 -0.51 3.98
N GLY A 41 -9.30 -1.23 3.02
CA GLY A 41 -9.92 -0.66 1.81
C GLY A 41 -11.40 -0.30 1.96
N LEU A 42 -12.07 -0.78 3.01
CA LEU A 42 -13.51 -0.56 3.26
C LEU A 42 -13.83 0.67 4.14
N THR A 43 -12.85 1.54 4.41
CA THR A 43 -12.98 2.79 5.19
C THR A 43 -12.75 4.04 4.35
#